data_AF-A0A3D1GE62-F1
#
_entry.id   AF-A0A3D1GE62-F1
#
_cell.length_a   1.000
_cell.length_b   1.000
_cell.length_c   1.000
_cell.angle_alpha   90.00
_cell.angle_beta   90.00
_cell.angle_gamma   90.00
#
_symmetry.space_group_name_H-M   'P 1'
#
loop_
_entity.id
_entity.type
_entity.pdbx_description
1 polymer ?
#
loop_
_entity_poly.entity_id
_entity_poly.type
_entity_poly.pdbx_seq_one_letter_code
_entity_poly.pdbx_strand_id
1 'polypeptide(L)'
;MIWENPEYLWLLALIPLLVVLLWWKGKSVRKLQKQYFSDSLFNTLRTGYWSIGAMVRTILFISGLVFVLIAYAGPKVGTEVREVKRRGIDMLIALDLSASMNAEDVRPSRLEKAKFEINRLIQRLKGDR
;
A
#
# COMPACT_ATOMS: atom_id res chain seq x y z
N MET A 1 -8.95 4.50 2.90
CA MET A 1 -9.29 3.09 2.62
C MET A 1 -8.27 2.24 3.32
N ILE A 2 -8.70 1.42 4.26
CA ILE A 2 -7.82 0.51 5.00
C ILE A 2 -7.80 -0.79 4.22
N TRP A 3 -6.61 -1.36 4.01
CA TRP A 3 -6.46 -2.66 3.36
C TRP A 3 -5.98 -3.65 4.41
N GLU A 4 -6.65 -4.78 4.51
CA GLU A 4 -6.29 -5.82 5.48
C GLU A 4 -5.00 -6.54 5.08
N ASN A 5 -4.88 -6.85 3.78
CA ASN A 5 -3.74 -7.58 3.22
C ASN A 5 -3.29 -6.91 1.91
N PRO A 6 -2.66 -5.72 1.99
CA PRO A 6 -2.28 -4.93 0.80
C PRO A 6 -1.27 -5.66 -0.11
N GLU A 7 -0.49 -6.62 0.41
CA GLU A 7 0.46 -7.42 -0.35
C GLU A 7 -0.19 -8.25 -1.47
N TYR A 8 -1.46 -8.64 -1.33
CA TYR A 8 -2.16 -9.38 -2.39
C TYR A 8 -2.49 -8.53 -3.62
N LEU A 9 -2.41 -7.19 -3.52
CA LEU A 9 -2.55 -6.31 -4.69
C LEU A 9 -1.44 -6.57 -5.72
N TRP A 10 -0.29 -7.11 -5.32
CA TRP A 10 0.76 -7.53 -6.25
C TRP A 10 0.31 -8.64 -7.20
N LEU A 11 -0.69 -9.46 -6.82
CA LEU A 11 -1.25 -10.49 -7.72
C LEU A 11 -1.95 -9.87 -8.94
N LEU A 12 -2.38 -8.60 -8.89
CA LEU A 12 -2.91 -7.90 -10.06
C LEU A 12 -1.86 -7.77 -11.18
N ALA A 13 -0.57 -7.80 -10.85
CA ALA A 13 0.50 -7.82 -11.85
C ALA A 13 0.50 -9.10 -12.72
N LEU A 14 -0.18 -10.16 -12.30
CA LEU A 14 -0.39 -11.37 -13.12
C LEU A 14 -1.46 -11.17 -14.21
N ILE A 15 -2.34 -10.15 -14.09
CA ILE A 15 -3.40 -9.90 -15.07
C ILE A 15 -2.83 -9.50 -16.44
N PRO A 16 -1.88 -8.54 -16.55
CA PRO A 16 -1.21 -8.26 -17.83
C PRO A 16 -0.57 -9.51 -18.46
N LEU A 17 0.09 -10.35 -17.65
CA LEU A 17 0.69 -11.60 -18.14
C LEU A 17 -0.38 -12.54 -18.71
N LEU A 18 -1.50 -12.71 -18.00
CA LEU A 18 -2.64 -13.51 -18.47
C LEU A 18 -3.22 -12.96 -19.78
N VAL A 19 -3.39 -11.64 -19.90
CA VAL A 19 -3.87 -10.98 -21.13
C VAL A 19 -2.94 -11.26 -22.31
N VAL A 20 -1.62 -11.13 -22.11
CA VAL A 20 -0.62 -11.42 -23.15
C VAL A 20 -0.67 -12.88 -23.57
N LEU A 21 -0.79 -13.82 -22.61
CA LEU A 21 -0.91 -15.25 -22.90
C LEU A 21 -2.17 -15.58 -23.70
N LEU A 22 -3.32 -15.01 -23.33
CA LEU A 22 -4.58 -15.19 -24.06
C LEU A 22 -4.50 -14.60 -25.47
N TRP A 23 -3.87 -13.44 -25.63
CA TRP A 23 -3.64 -12.82 -26.93
C TRP A 23 -2.71 -13.64 -27.81
N TRP A 24 -1.60 -14.15 -27.25
CA TRP A 24 -0.65 -14.99 -27.97
C TRP A 24 -1.27 -16.33 -28.38
N LYS A 25 -2.01 -16.97 -27.48
CA LYS A 25 -2.82 -18.16 -27.80
C LYS A 25 -3.79 -17.87 -28.94
N GLY A 26 -4.51 -16.74 -28.88
CA GLY A 26 -5.41 -16.31 -29.94
C GLY A 26 -4.72 -16.14 -31.29
N LYS A 27 -3.52 -15.55 -31.31
CA LYS A 27 -2.70 -15.44 -32.53
C LYS A 27 -2.21 -16.79 -33.05
N SER A 28 -1.71 -17.65 -32.17
CA SER A 28 -1.19 -18.98 -32.54
C SER A 28 -2.28 -19.85 -33.14
N VAL A 29 -3.46 -19.88 -32.52
CA VAL A 29 -4.64 -20.60 -33.02
C VAL A 29 -5.06 -20.07 -34.39
N ARG A 30 -5.10 -18.75 -34.59
CA ARG A 30 -5.42 -18.15 -35.90
C ARG A 30 -4.38 -18.51 -36.97
N LYS A 31 -3.09 -18.59 -36.62
CA LYS A 31 -2.02 -19.00 -37.54
C LYS A 31 -2.20 -20.44 -38.00
N LEU A 32 -2.47 -21.36 -37.06
CA LEU A 32 -2.73 -22.77 -37.37
C LEU A 32 -4.01 -22.93 -38.20
N GLN A 33 -5.07 -22.19 -37.88
CA GLN A 33 -6.32 -22.21 -38.66
C GLN A 33 -6.05 -21.89 -40.14
N LYS A 34 -5.31 -20.82 -40.43
CA LYS A 34 -4.97 -20.41 -41.80
C LYS A 34 -4.06 -21.40 -42.54
N GLN A 35 -3.31 -22.22 -41.81
CA GLN A 35 -2.41 -23.22 -42.39
C GLN A 35 -3.16 -24.50 -42.82
N TYR A 36 -4.20 -24.88 -42.08
CA TYR A 36 -4.95 -26.13 -42.32
C TYR A 36 -6.33 -25.94 -42.95
N PHE A 37 -6.91 -24.74 -42.88
CA PHE A 37 -8.23 -24.42 -43.41
C PHE A 37 -8.20 -23.14 -44.25
N SER A 38 -8.94 -23.13 -45.36
CA SER A 38 -9.28 -21.87 -46.05
C SER A 38 -10.28 -21.07 -45.21
N ASP A 39 -10.20 -19.74 -45.26
CA ASP A 39 -11.09 -18.85 -44.49
C ASP A 39 -12.58 -19.12 -44.80
N SER A 40 -12.90 -19.53 -46.03
CA SER A 40 -14.26 -19.92 -46.44
C SER A 40 -14.72 -21.22 -45.79
N LEU A 41 -13.92 -22.28 -45.83
CA LEU A 41 -14.25 -23.57 -45.22
C LEU A 41 -14.38 -23.44 -43.69
N PHE A 42 -13.51 -22.68 -43.05
CA PHE A 42 -13.56 -22.44 -41.61
C PHE A 42 -14.83 -21.69 -41.18
N ASN A 43 -15.24 -20.67 -41.93
CA ASN A 43 -16.47 -19.93 -41.62
C ASN A 43 -17.74 -20.76 -41.88
N THR A 44 -17.73 -21.63 -42.90
CA THR A 44 -18.83 -22.58 -43.15
C THR A 44 -18.93 -23.65 -42.06
N LEU A 45 -17.80 -24.13 -41.52
CA LEU A 45 -17.79 -25.09 -40.41
C LEU A 45 -18.18 -24.46 -39.07
N ARG A 46 -18.01 -23.15 -38.92
CA ARG A 46 -18.24 -22.41 -37.68
C ARG A 46 -19.51 -21.57 -37.73
N THR A 47 -20.62 -22.19 -38.11
CA THR A 47 -21.94 -21.53 -38.13
C THR A 47 -22.33 -21.04 -36.72
N GLY A 48 -22.93 -19.85 -36.63
CA GLY A 48 -23.38 -19.28 -35.35
C GLY A 48 -22.28 -18.73 -34.45
N TYR A 49 -21.05 -18.54 -34.93
CA TYR A 49 -19.99 -17.96 -34.10
C TYR A 49 -20.20 -16.48 -33.80
N TRP A 50 -20.46 -16.19 -32.52
CA TRP A 50 -20.53 -14.83 -32.03
C TRP A 50 -19.15 -14.33 -31.56
N SER A 51 -18.43 -13.67 -32.46
CA SER A 51 -17.08 -13.14 -32.20
C SER A 51 -17.04 -12.10 -31.08
N ILE A 52 -18.03 -11.20 -31.05
CA ILE A 52 -18.19 -10.19 -30.00
C ILE A 52 -18.48 -10.88 -28.66
N GLY A 53 -19.34 -11.90 -28.63
CA GLY A 53 -19.62 -12.68 -27.43
C GLY A 53 -18.39 -13.35 -26.83
N ALA A 54 -17.48 -13.86 -27.66
CA ALA A 54 -16.21 -14.40 -27.19
C ALA A 54 -15.30 -13.34 -26.55
N MET A 55 -15.29 -12.12 -27.09
CA MET A 55 -14.57 -10.99 -26.50
C MET A 55 -15.22 -10.54 -25.18
N VAL A 56 -16.54 -10.36 -25.16
CA VAL A 56 -17.30 -9.99 -23.95
C VAL A 56 -17.09 -11.01 -22.83
N ARG A 57 -17.18 -12.31 -23.14
CA ARG A 57 -16.89 -13.39 -22.17
C ARG A 57 -15.49 -13.28 -21.59
N THR A 58 -14.49 -12.98 -22.42
CA THR A 58 -13.09 -12.84 -21.97
C THR A 58 -12.92 -11.62 -21.08
N ILE A 59 -13.53 -10.49 -21.45
CA ILE A 59 -13.52 -9.26 -20.64
C ILE A 59 -14.19 -9.50 -19.29
N LEU A 60 -15.39 -10.11 -19.27
CA LEU A 60 -16.13 -10.43 -18.05
C LEU A 60 -15.34 -11.37 -17.13
N PHE A 61 -14.66 -12.36 -17.71
CA PHE A 61 -13.82 -13.27 -16.95
C PHE A 61 -12.65 -12.53 -16.29
N ILE A 62 -11.93 -11.68 -17.05
CA ILE A 62 -10.81 -10.89 -16.52
C ILE A 62 -11.30 -9.90 -15.46
N SER A 63 -12.40 -9.18 -15.71
CA SER A 63 -12.94 -8.22 -14.74
C SER A 63 -13.41 -8.92 -13.47
N GLY A 64 -14.04 -10.10 -13.60
CA GLY A 64 -14.42 -10.92 -12.46
C GLY A 64 -13.20 -11.34 -11.63
N LEU A 65 -12.14 -11.79 -12.28
CA LEU A 65 -10.88 -12.13 -11.60
C LEU A 65 -10.26 -10.93 -10.89
N VAL A 66 -10.25 -9.76 -11.52
CA VAL A 66 -9.78 -8.50 -10.91
C VAL A 66 -10.60 -8.17 -9.66
N PHE A 67 -11.93 -8.27 -9.72
CA PHE A 67 -12.78 -8.01 -8.55
C PHE A 67 -12.57 -9.02 -7.43
N VAL A 68 -12.37 -10.30 -7.75
CA VAL A 68 -12.02 -11.33 -6.75
C VAL A 68 -10.70 -10.99 -6.07
N LEU A 69 -9.66 -10.59 -6.82
CA LEU A 69 -8.36 -10.22 -6.26
C LEU A 69 -8.45 -8.96 -5.38
N ILE A 70 -9.21 -7.95 -5.82
CA ILE A 70 -9.45 -6.74 -5.02
C ILE A 70 -10.21 -7.08 -3.75
N ALA A 71 -11.27 -7.89 -3.83
CA ALA A 71 -12.03 -8.33 -2.67
C ALA A 71 -11.15 -9.12 -1.69
N TYR A 72 -10.25 -9.95 -2.21
CA TYR A 72 -9.31 -10.74 -1.41
C TYR A 72 -8.29 -9.86 -0.66
N ALA A 73 -7.87 -8.72 -1.23
CA ALA A 73 -7.02 -7.75 -0.54
C ALA A 73 -7.74 -7.03 0.64
N GLY A 74 -9.06 -7.21 0.76
CA GLY A 74 -9.85 -6.75 1.90
C GLY A 74 -9.95 -5.21 2.02
N PRO A 75 -10.46 -4.49 1.00
CA PRO A 75 -10.72 -3.07 1.10
C PRO A 75 -11.81 -2.79 2.14
N LYS A 76 -11.46 -2.03 3.18
CA LYS A 76 -12.37 -1.59 4.23
C LYS A 76 -12.56 -0.07 4.14
N VAL A 77 -13.82 0.35 4.14
CA VAL A 77 -14.22 1.76 4.25
C VAL A 77 -14.67 1.99 5.68
N GLY A 78 -13.92 2.81 6.42
CA GLY A 78 -14.20 3.07 7.84
C GLY A 78 -13.00 3.70 8.54
N THR A 79 -13.13 3.87 9.85
CA THR A 79 -12.07 4.33 10.74
C THR A 79 -11.47 3.13 11.48
N GLU A 80 -10.16 2.95 11.37
CA GLU A 80 -9.44 1.98 12.19
C GLU A 80 -8.95 2.71 13.44
N VAL A 81 -9.30 2.20 14.61
CA VAL A 81 -8.71 2.66 15.88
C VAL A 81 -7.29 2.12 15.90
N ARG A 82 -6.37 2.86 15.31
CA ARG A 82 -4.96 2.50 15.30
C ARG A 82 -4.41 2.86 16.68
N GLU A 83 -3.98 1.85 17.44
CA GLU A 83 -3.23 2.08 18.66
C GLU A 83 -1.94 2.84 18.29
N VAL A 84 -1.96 4.15 18.51
CA VAL A 84 -0.76 4.94 18.43
C VAL A 84 0.07 4.56 19.65
N LYS A 85 1.07 3.69 19.45
CA LYS A 85 2.07 3.40 20.48
C LYS A 85 2.82 4.70 20.79
N ARG A 86 2.28 5.49 21.72
CA ARG A 86 3.02 6.59 22.35
C ARG A 86 4.10 5.95 23.21
N ARG A 87 5.33 5.98 22.70
CA ARG A 87 6.51 5.72 23.51
C ARG A 87 6.73 6.97 24.36
N GLY A 88 6.26 6.95 25.60
CA GLY A 88 6.77 7.88 26.60
C GLY A 88 8.24 7.58 26.83
N ILE A 89 9.08 8.61 26.87
CA ILE A 89 10.45 8.48 27.35
C ILE A 89 10.48 8.77 28.85
N ASP A 90 11.23 7.97 29.61
CA ASP A 90 11.58 8.29 31.00
C ASP A 90 12.84 9.15 30.99
N MET A 91 12.77 10.37 31.55
CA MET A 91 13.88 11.33 31.51
C MET A 91 14.44 11.60 32.92
N LEU A 92 15.72 11.27 33.12
CA LEU A 92 16.46 11.66 34.32
C LEU A 92 17.30 12.91 34.03
N ILE A 93 17.15 13.95 34.87
CA ILE A 93 17.94 15.19 34.75
C ILE A 93 18.90 15.27 35.93
N ALA A 94 20.20 15.26 35.66
CA ALA A 94 21.24 15.52 36.65
C ALA A 94 21.65 17.00 36.57
N LEU A 95 21.65 17.69 37.71
CA LEU A 95 22.01 19.10 37.81
C LEU A 95 23.22 19.25 38.73
N ASP A 96 24.28 19.90 38.25
CA ASP A 96 25.44 20.24 39.08
C ASP A 96 25.07 21.37 40.06
N LEU A 97 25.55 21.25 41.30
CA LEU A 97 25.38 22.22 42.40
C LEU A 97 26.73 22.76 42.90
N SER A 98 27.80 22.60 42.12
CA SER A 98 29.11 23.14 42.43
C SER A 98 29.08 24.67 42.59
N ALA A 99 30.04 25.24 43.32
CA ALA A 99 30.13 26.69 43.53
C ALA A 99 30.19 27.49 42.21
N SER A 100 30.71 26.88 41.14
CA SER A 100 30.75 27.48 39.79
C SER A 100 29.36 27.74 39.21
N MET A 101 28.33 27.04 39.68
CA MET A 101 26.95 27.22 39.22
C MET A 101 26.26 28.46 39.80
N ASN A 102 26.83 29.07 40.86
CA ASN A 102 26.39 30.37 41.37
C ASN A 102 26.97 31.55 40.59
N ALA A 103 27.80 31.31 39.56
CA ALA A 103 28.32 32.38 38.71
C ALA A 103 27.18 33.08 37.94
N GLU A 104 27.31 34.40 37.79
CA GLU A 104 26.32 35.28 37.13
C GLU A 104 26.74 35.71 35.72
N ASP A 105 27.72 35.01 35.12
CA ASP A 105 28.08 35.20 33.70
C ASP A 105 26.88 34.93 32.78
N VAL A 106 25.92 34.12 33.27
CA VAL A 106 24.57 34.00 32.73
C VAL A 106 23.57 34.49 33.78
N ARG A 107 22.87 35.59 33.51
CA ARG A 107 21.85 36.15 34.42
C ARG A 107 20.65 35.18 34.57
N PRO A 108 20.10 34.98 35.78
CA PRO A 108 20.52 35.55 37.07
C PRO A 108 21.77 34.87 37.63
N SER A 109 21.78 33.54 37.67
CA SER A 109 22.98 32.70 37.85
C SER A 109 22.83 31.48 36.94
N ARG A 110 23.93 30.78 36.64
CA ARG A 110 23.87 29.53 35.84
C ARG A 110 22.88 28.53 36.42
N LEU A 111 22.84 28.39 37.76
CA LEU A 111 21.91 27.51 38.45
C LEU A 111 20.44 27.93 38.25
N GLU A 112 20.13 29.21 38.43
CA GLU A 112 18.77 29.71 38.24
C GLU A 112 18.33 29.63 36.77
N LYS A 113 19.25 29.86 35.84
CA LYS A 113 18.98 29.67 34.41
C LYS A 113 18.74 28.20 34.06
N ALA A 114 19.50 27.27 34.64
CA ALA A 114 19.31 25.84 34.43
C ALA A 114 17.94 25.37 34.95
N LYS A 115 17.54 25.79 36.16
CA LYS A 115 16.18 25.52 36.69
C LYS A 115 15.09 26.03 35.76
N PHE A 116 15.24 27.24 35.24
CA PHE A 116 14.29 27.83 34.29
C PHE A 116 14.15 27.00 33.01
N GLU A 117 15.26 26.60 32.39
CA GLU A 117 15.22 25.81 31.17
C GLU A 117 14.68 24.38 31.41
N ILE A 118 15.00 23.77 32.55
CA ILE A 118 14.42 22.47 32.95
C ILE A 118 12.90 22.57 33.07
N ASN A 119 12.38 23.60 33.75
CA ASN A 119 10.93 23.81 33.85
C ASN A 119 10.29 24.03 32.47
N ARG A 120 10.96 24.76 31.57
CA ARG A 120 10.51 24.97 30.20
C ARG A 120 10.52 23.69 29.38
N LEU A 121 11.49 22.80 29.60
CA LEU A 121 11.56 21.48 28.98
C LEU A 121 10.40 20.60 29.46
N ILE A 122 10.16 20.53 30.77
CA ILE A 122 9.05 19.76 31.36
C ILE A 122 7.70 20.23 30.81
N GLN A 123 7.47 21.54 30.67
CA GLN A 123 6.23 22.07 30.08
C GLN A 123 6.01 21.67 28.61
N ARG A 124 7.08 21.33 27.89
CA ARG A 124 7.00 20.88 26.48
C ARG A 124 6.77 19.39 26.35
N LEU A 125 7.12 18.60 27.37
CA LEU A 125 6.91 17.15 27.42
C LEU A 125 5.41 16.87 27.63
N LYS A 126 4.69 16.57 26.55
CA LYS A 126 3.25 16.24 26.57
C LYS A 126 3.02 14.76 26.86
N GLY A 127 3.27 14.35 28.09
CA GLY A 127 2.98 12.99 28.58
C GLY A 127 4.18 12.04 28.65
N ASP A 128 5.39 12.56 28.42
CA ASP A 128 6.64 11.90 28.82
C ASP A 128 6.86 12.10 30.34
N ARG A 129 7.54 11.16 31.01
CA ARG A 129 7.65 11.12 32.48
C ARG A 129 9.07 11.33 32.97
#